data_AF-A0A9W9QSU9-F1
#
_entry.id   AF-A0A9W9QSU9-F1
#
_cell.length_a   1.000
_cell.length_b   1.000
_cell.length_c   1.000
_cell.angle_alpha   90.00
_cell.angle_beta   90.00
_cell.angle_gamma   90.00
#
_symmetry.space_group_name_H-M   'P 1'
#
loop_
_entity.id
_entity.type
_entity.pdbx_description
1 polymer ?
#
loop_
_entity_poly.entity_id
_entity_poly.type
_entity_poly.pdbx_seq_one_letter_code
_entity_poly.pdbx_strand_id
1 'polypeptide(L)'
;MKSAGPIAHGVRRGLGEALCNRNYTARPLASLIRTSPQSFTRHPSQCAQRHNSSTAASTRDAQLETSSTASPKQSMTSISDQVRLLMRRVPYPVAIITATDPSGPQETSFRGMTVSSFSTVTLTPHPVISFNVRRPSETLNALLASRRFLVHLLAPGPATATLARDFSKGNATLTAMLSGHGEFEFAALDAGNERPLPILRRKGSGDSNADFPFVLECTLHPEKIDVHDHSIVLGTVVRTIEGPEPEASGPEGRVDEHSPDRLCLAYANTKFWKMGGEI
;
A
#
# COMPACT_ATOMS: atom_id res chain seq x y z
N MET A 1 -63.32 16.02 -32.17
CA MET A 1 -64.08 17.23 -31.74
C MET A 1 -64.00 17.35 -30.24
N LYS A 2 -63.56 18.52 -29.74
CA LYS A 2 -63.63 19.03 -28.35
C LYS A 2 -62.80 18.28 -27.29
N SER A 3 -62.20 18.89 -26.28
CA SER A 3 -61.57 20.19 -25.99
C SER A 3 -61.36 20.21 -24.48
N ALA A 4 -60.16 20.61 -24.05
CA ALA A 4 -59.87 21.45 -22.88
C ALA A 4 -60.50 21.16 -21.50
N GLY A 5 -59.62 21.02 -20.50
CA GLY A 5 -59.47 22.11 -19.53
C GLY A 5 -59.92 21.86 -18.08
N PRO A 6 -59.45 22.69 -17.13
CA PRO A 6 -58.82 22.24 -15.87
C PRO A 6 -59.51 22.78 -14.61
N ILE A 7 -59.09 22.34 -13.41
CA ILE A 7 -59.33 23.06 -12.14
C ILE A 7 -58.08 23.02 -11.24
N ALA A 8 -57.70 24.20 -10.76
CA ALA A 8 -56.65 24.51 -9.80
C ALA A 8 -57.23 24.83 -8.40
N HIS A 9 -56.41 24.65 -7.35
CA HIS A 9 -56.13 25.59 -6.23
C HIS A 9 -55.99 25.00 -4.81
N GLY A 10 -54.97 25.49 -4.09
CA GLY A 10 -54.86 25.59 -2.61
C GLY A 10 -53.79 24.66 -2.01
N VAL A 11 -52.55 25.05 -1.65
CA VAL A 11 -51.97 26.13 -0.81
C VAL A 11 -52.25 26.01 0.71
N ARG A 12 -51.21 25.59 1.46
CA ARG A 12 -50.77 26.05 2.80
C ARG A 12 -49.34 25.50 3.01
N ARG A 13 -48.24 26.26 2.92
CA ARG A 13 -47.63 27.31 3.79
C ARG A 13 -47.22 26.88 5.22
N GLY A 14 -45.90 26.92 5.43
CA GLY A 14 -45.18 27.20 6.69
C GLY A 14 -44.37 26.02 7.22
N LEU A 15 -43.14 26.14 7.74
CA LEU A 15 -42.14 27.21 7.90
C LEU A 15 -41.00 26.53 8.69
N GLY A 16 -39.72 26.75 8.37
CA GLY A 16 -38.63 26.28 9.23
C GLY A 16 -37.28 26.09 8.52
N GLU A 17 -36.68 27.18 8.08
CA GLU A 17 -35.28 27.24 7.66
C GLU A 17 -34.33 27.07 8.86
N ALA A 18 -33.19 26.41 8.63
CA ALA A 18 -31.96 26.61 9.40
C ALA A 18 -30.81 26.84 8.43
N LEU A 19 -30.48 28.11 8.25
CA LEU A 19 -29.31 28.63 7.55
C LEU A 19 -28.07 28.44 8.43
N CYS A 20 -27.02 27.79 7.90
CA CYS A 20 -25.64 28.04 8.31
C CYS A 20 -24.80 28.24 7.05
N ASN A 21 -24.84 29.49 6.58
CA ASN A 21 -24.00 30.04 5.54
C ASN A 21 -22.66 30.42 6.18
N ARG A 22 -21.54 29.86 5.74
CA ARG A 22 -20.21 30.42 6.03
C ARG A 22 -19.41 30.55 4.74
N ASN A 23 -19.50 31.76 4.20
CA ASN A 23 -18.68 32.28 3.12
C ASN A 23 -17.19 32.21 3.50
N TYR A 24 -16.38 31.59 2.66
CA TYR A 24 -14.94 31.87 2.60
C TYR A 24 -14.62 32.47 1.24
N THR A 25 -14.52 33.80 1.22
CA THR A 25 -14.01 34.59 0.10
C THR A 25 -12.49 34.54 0.11
N ALA A 26 -11.90 34.21 -1.04
CA ALA A 26 -10.47 34.34 -1.31
C ALA A 26 -10.03 35.81 -1.30
N ARG A 27 -8.85 36.09 -0.72
CA ARG A 27 -8.07 37.30 -1.03
C ARG A 27 -6.57 36.95 -1.13
N PRO A 28 -5.84 37.56 -2.09
CA PRO A 28 -4.43 37.29 -2.33
C PRO A 28 -3.54 38.17 -1.43
N LEU A 29 -2.34 37.69 -1.09
CA LEU A 29 -1.28 38.53 -0.54
C LEU A 29 0.04 38.19 -1.24
N ALA A 30 0.46 39.09 -2.13
CA ALA A 30 1.83 39.18 -2.59
C ALA A 30 2.55 40.23 -1.73
N SER A 31 3.66 39.85 -1.09
CA SER A 31 4.99 40.43 -1.36
C SER A 31 5.97 40.22 -0.19
N LEU A 32 7.17 39.77 -0.58
CA LEU A 32 8.50 40.11 -0.07
C LEU A 32 8.82 39.85 1.42
N ILE A 33 9.56 38.77 1.69
CA ILE A 33 10.77 38.83 2.54
C ILE A 33 11.87 37.98 1.87
N ARG A 34 12.99 38.65 1.64
CA ARG A 34 14.28 38.20 1.13
C ARG A 34 15.15 37.78 2.31
N THR A 35 15.58 36.53 2.39
CA THR A 35 16.74 36.12 3.22
C THR A 35 17.53 34.99 2.54
N SER A 36 18.83 35.21 2.51
CA SER A 36 19.91 34.50 1.80
C SER A 36 20.10 33.02 2.19
N PRO A 37 20.85 32.24 1.38
CA PRO A 37 20.93 30.79 1.50
C PRO A 37 21.93 30.36 2.59
N GLN A 38 21.53 29.42 3.45
CA GLN A 38 22.46 28.70 4.33
C GLN A 38 22.77 27.32 3.75
N SER A 39 24.06 27.10 3.57
CA SER A 39 24.71 25.90 3.06
C SER A 39 24.44 24.70 3.96
N PHE A 40 23.75 23.68 3.45
CA PHE A 40 23.65 22.40 4.13
C PHE A 40 24.94 21.60 3.92
N THR A 41 25.69 21.43 5.00
CA THR A 41 26.82 20.52 5.10
C THR A 41 26.35 19.06 5.02
N ARG A 42 26.90 18.34 4.03
CA ARG A 42 26.73 16.89 3.87
C ARG A 42 27.44 16.16 5.01
N HIS A 43 26.72 15.40 5.82
CA HIS A 43 27.31 14.37 6.68
C HIS A 43 27.30 13.02 5.93
N PRO A 44 28.46 12.33 5.81
CA PRO A 44 28.51 10.99 5.26
C PRO A 44 28.11 9.96 6.33
N SER A 45 27.07 9.19 6.05
CA SER A 45 26.69 7.99 6.79
C SER A 45 27.67 6.86 6.46
N GLN A 46 28.64 6.62 7.35
CA GLN A 46 29.53 5.46 7.28
C GLN A 46 28.81 4.22 7.80
N CYS A 47 28.72 3.23 6.93
CA CYS A 47 28.31 1.86 7.20
C CYS A 47 29.49 1.14 7.85
N ALA A 48 29.35 0.71 9.10
CA ALA A 48 30.40 -0.03 9.82
C ALA A 48 30.46 -1.48 9.33
N GLN A 49 31.45 -1.79 8.49
CA GLN A 49 31.90 -3.14 8.22
C GLN A 49 32.62 -3.70 9.46
N ARG A 50 32.10 -4.78 10.04
CA ARG A 50 32.80 -5.56 11.07
C ARG A 50 33.80 -6.49 10.39
N HIS A 51 35.09 -6.16 10.48
CA HIS A 51 36.17 -7.11 10.26
C HIS A 51 36.59 -7.72 11.60
N ASN A 52 36.56 -9.05 11.67
CA ASN A 52 37.17 -9.85 12.73
C ASN A 52 38.68 -9.92 12.47
N SER A 53 39.48 -9.52 13.44
CA SER A 53 40.89 -9.91 13.51
C SER A 53 41.28 -10.19 14.97
N SER A 54 41.67 -11.44 15.16
CA SER A 54 42.25 -12.04 16.35
C SER A 54 43.73 -11.68 16.48
N THR A 55 44.15 -11.13 17.61
CA THR A 55 45.54 -11.24 18.08
C THR A 55 45.58 -11.20 19.61
N ALA A 56 46.24 -12.20 20.15
CA ALA A 56 46.49 -12.42 21.57
C ALA A 56 47.58 -11.49 22.12
N ALA A 57 47.43 -11.06 23.38
CA ALA A 57 48.54 -10.77 24.26
C ALA A 57 48.09 -10.93 25.73
N SER A 58 48.90 -11.65 26.48
CA SER A 58 48.73 -12.04 27.88
C SER A 58 49.43 -11.04 28.79
N THR A 59 48.82 -10.70 29.94
CA THR A 59 49.51 -10.50 31.23
C THR A 59 48.50 -10.44 32.38
N ARG A 60 48.84 -11.15 33.46
CA ARG A 60 48.13 -11.23 34.75
C ARG A 60 48.62 -10.15 35.71
N ASP A 61 47.73 -9.56 36.51
CA ASP A 61 47.63 -9.75 37.98
C ASP A 61 47.04 -8.54 38.72
N ALA A 62 46.41 -8.85 39.86
CA ALA A 62 46.07 -8.02 41.01
C ALA A 62 44.72 -7.26 41.03
N GLN A 63 43.73 -8.01 41.51
CA GLN A 63 42.57 -7.68 42.36
C GLN A 63 42.60 -6.35 43.15
N LEU A 64 41.53 -5.56 43.04
CA LEU A 64 40.89 -4.91 44.19
C LEU A 64 39.41 -4.65 43.88
N GLU A 65 38.55 -5.13 44.77
CA GLU A 65 37.10 -4.97 44.70
C GLU A 65 36.72 -3.50 44.90
N THR A 66 35.86 -2.99 44.01
CA THR A 66 34.98 -1.89 44.36
C THR A 66 33.65 -2.10 43.64
N SER A 67 32.64 -2.31 44.47
CA SER A 67 31.22 -2.19 44.19
C SER A 67 30.88 -1.25 43.03
N SER A 68 30.47 -1.84 41.92
CA SER A 68 29.42 -1.24 41.11
C SER A 68 28.41 -2.33 40.82
N THR A 69 27.32 -2.29 41.57
CA THR A 69 26.06 -2.94 41.21
C THR A 69 25.73 -2.44 39.81
N ALA A 70 26.12 -3.20 38.80
CA ALA A 70 25.75 -2.96 37.42
C ALA A 70 24.25 -3.21 37.35
N SER A 71 23.48 -2.18 37.74
CA SER A 71 22.10 -2.04 37.34
C SER A 71 22.09 -2.31 35.84
N PRO A 72 21.29 -3.26 35.32
CA PRO A 72 21.26 -3.50 33.90
C PRO A 72 20.89 -2.15 33.29
N LYS A 73 21.85 -1.53 32.59
CA LYS A 73 21.57 -0.37 31.75
C LYS A 73 20.56 -0.91 30.74
N GLN A 74 19.28 -0.78 31.06
CA GLN A 74 18.20 -0.93 30.11
C GLN A 74 18.57 0.07 29.03
N SER A 75 19.18 -0.43 27.95
CA SER A 75 19.37 0.35 26.75
C SER A 75 17.97 0.75 26.35
N MET A 76 17.60 1.99 26.66
CA MET A 76 16.28 2.52 26.33
C MET A 76 16.21 2.51 24.82
N THR A 77 15.62 1.44 24.27
CA THR A 77 15.31 1.34 22.84
C THR A 77 14.53 2.58 22.47
N SER A 78 14.86 3.21 21.35
CA SER A 78 14.18 4.43 20.92
C SER A 78 12.67 4.20 20.85
N ILE A 79 11.85 5.24 21.03
CA ILE A 79 10.39 5.10 20.88
C ILE A 79 10.00 4.50 19.53
N SER A 80 10.78 4.79 18.47
CA SER A 80 10.62 4.20 17.15
C SER A 80 10.81 2.68 17.16
N ASP A 81 11.82 2.17 17.87
CA ASP A 81 12.05 0.73 18.02
C ASP A 81 10.96 0.08 18.86
N GLN A 82 10.53 0.73 19.94
CA GLN A 82 9.43 0.23 20.77
C GLN A 82 8.13 0.12 19.97
N VAL A 83 7.74 1.18 19.26
CA VAL A 83 6.58 1.18 18.37
C VAL A 83 6.73 0.11 17.30
N ARG A 84 7.89 -0.02 16.66
CA ARG A 84 8.14 -1.08 15.66
C ARG A 84 7.93 -2.47 16.25
N LEU A 85 8.42 -2.73 17.46
CA LEU A 85 8.27 -4.03 18.13
C LEU A 85 6.83 -4.32 18.52
N LEU A 86 6.08 -3.32 18.98
CA LEU A 86 4.66 -3.45 19.32
C LEU A 86 3.81 -3.67 18.06
N MET A 87 4.03 -2.86 17.03
CA MET A 87 3.27 -2.92 15.78
C MET A 87 3.52 -4.22 15.00
N ARG A 88 4.65 -4.91 15.23
CA ARG A 88 4.87 -6.28 14.73
C ARG A 88 3.83 -7.29 15.24
N ARG A 89 3.12 -7.02 16.33
CA ARG A 89 2.07 -7.91 16.85
C ARG A 89 0.71 -7.69 16.20
N VAL A 90 0.56 -6.60 15.44
CA VAL A 90 -0.68 -6.29 14.73
C VAL A 90 -0.62 -6.95 13.36
N PRO A 91 -1.62 -7.74 12.96
CA PRO A 91 -1.69 -8.30 11.61
C PRO A 91 -2.08 -7.22 10.61
N TYR A 92 -1.40 -7.22 9.47
CA TYR A 92 -1.70 -6.33 8.35
C TYR A 92 -1.96 -7.13 7.07
N PRO A 93 -2.90 -6.69 6.21
CA PRO A 93 -3.06 -7.29 4.90
C PRO A 93 -1.80 -7.04 4.05
N VAL A 94 -1.46 -8.00 3.20
CA VAL A 94 -0.38 -7.85 2.21
C VAL A 94 -0.99 -7.61 0.85
N ALA A 95 -0.62 -6.48 0.24
CA ALA A 95 -1.02 -6.14 -1.11
C ALA A 95 0.19 -5.82 -1.99
N ILE A 96 0.11 -6.13 -3.28
CA ILE A 96 1.06 -5.67 -4.28
C ILE A 96 0.41 -4.58 -5.13
N ILE A 97 1.01 -3.39 -5.08
CA ILE A 97 0.63 -2.26 -5.91
C ILE A 97 1.42 -2.34 -7.20
N THR A 98 0.76 -2.25 -8.34
CA THR A 98 1.42 -2.20 -9.65
C THR A 98 0.91 -1.03 -10.47
N ALA A 99 1.82 -0.39 -11.22
CA ALA A 99 1.52 0.75 -12.07
C ALA A 99 2.43 0.77 -13.28
N THR A 100 2.00 1.44 -14.34
CA THR A 100 2.78 1.61 -15.57
C THR A 100 3.43 2.99 -15.54
N ASP A 101 4.74 3.08 -15.74
CA ASP A 101 5.40 4.36 -16.03
C ASP A 101 5.20 4.71 -17.52
N PRO A 102 4.40 5.74 -17.85
CA PRO A 102 4.15 6.12 -19.23
C PRO A 102 5.39 6.69 -19.93
N SER A 103 6.44 7.03 -19.18
CA SER A 103 7.66 7.64 -19.73
C SER A 103 8.65 6.59 -20.27
N GLY A 104 8.54 5.34 -19.82
CA GLY A 104 9.46 4.26 -20.18
C GLY A 104 9.05 3.47 -21.44
N PRO A 105 9.94 2.62 -21.98
CA PRO A 105 9.61 1.61 -22.98
C PRO A 105 8.54 0.64 -22.46
N GLN A 106 7.67 0.14 -23.35
CA GLN A 106 6.52 -0.70 -22.94
C GLN A 106 6.95 -1.92 -22.11
N GLU A 107 7.98 -2.63 -22.55
CA GLU A 107 8.50 -3.87 -21.92
C GLU A 107 9.09 -3.66 -20.52
N THR A 108 9.55 -2.45 -20.20
CA THR A 108 10.22 -2.12 -18.93
C THR A 108 9.50 -1.02 -18.18
N SER A 109 8.27 -0.69 -18.56
CA SER A 109 7.47 0.38 -17.95
C SER A 109 6.75 -0.05 -16.68
N PHE A 110 6.61 -1.34 -16.43
CA PHE A 110 5.89 -1.82 -15.26
C PHE A 110 6.69 -1.63 -13.98
N ARG A 111 6.00 -1.16 -12.95
CA ARG A 111 6.53 -0.98 -11.61
C ARG A 111 5.59 -1.65 -10.63
N GLY A 112 6.15 -2.11 -9.52
CA GLY A 112 5.35 -2.61 -8.44
C GLY A 112 6.07 -2.61 -7.10
N MET A 113 5.31 -2.72 -6.04
CA MET A 113 5.84 -2.83 -4.67
C MET A 113 4.85 -3.53 -3.75
N THR A 114 5.38 -4.20 -2.75
CA THR A 114 4.57 -4.74 -1.65
C THR A 114 4.28 -3.66 -0.63
N VAL A 115 3.03 -3.58 -0.18
CA VAL A 115 2.59 -2.76 0.95
C VAL A 115 1.89 -3.61 2.00
N SER A 116 2.13 -3.28 3.26
CA SER A 116 1.34 -3.76 4.40
C SER A 116 0.46 -2.66 5.01
N SER A 117 0.44 -1.46 4.41
CA SER A 117 -0.31 -0.30 4.89
C SER A 117 -1.65 -0.13 4.17
N PHE A 118 -2.10 -1.15 3.44
CA PHE A 118 -3.35 -1.11 2.69
C PHE A 118 -4.55 -1.08 3.65
N SER A 119 -5.44 -0.11 3.44
CA SER A 119 -6.69 0.04 4.19
C SER A 119 -7.78 0.65 3.31
N THR A 120 -9.04 0.33 3.62
CA THR A 120 -10.19 1.08 3.10
C THR A 120 -10.37 2.35 3.94
N VAL A 121 -10.71 3.46 3.29
CA VAL A 121 -10.94 4.78 3.92
C VAL A 121 -12.43 5.12 3.98
N THR A 122 -13.14 4.96 2.87
CA THR A 122 -14.59 5.16 2.80
C THR A 122 -15.19 4.26 1.71
N LEU A 123 -16.48 3.97 1.83
CA LEU A 123 -17.27 3.29 0.79
C LEU A 123 -18.26 4.23 0.09
N THR A 124 -18.52 5.43 0.65
CA THR A 124 -19.53 6.37 0.14
C THR A 124 -18.94 7.77 0.07
N PRO A 125 -19.15 8.53 -1.03
CA PRO A 125 -19.94 8.18 -2.23
C PRO A 125 -19.24 7.18 -3.17
N HIS A 126 -17.92 7.03 -3.05
CA HIS A 126 -17.13 6.07 -3.82
C HIS A 126 -16.17 5.33 -2.89
N PRO A 127 -15.85 4.05 -3.18
CA PRO A 127 -14.85 3.30 -2.43
C PRO A 127 -13.46 3.89 -2.61
N VAL A 128 -12.84 4.30 -1.50
CA VAL A 128 -11.47 4.86 -1.47
C VAL A 128 -10.61 3.99 -0.57
N ILE A 129 -9.41 3.67 -1.05
CA ILE A 129 -8.37 2.96 -0.31
C ILE A 129 -7.17 3.88 -0.06
N SER A 130 -6.35 3.52 0.93
CA SER A 130 -5.10 4.19 1.23
C SER A 130 -3.96 3.20 1.42
N PHE A 131 -2.75 3.64 1.08
CA PHE A 131 -1.51 2.96 1.44
C PHE A 131 -0.35 3.96 1.51
N ASN A 132 0.70 3.56 2.22
CA ASN A 132 1.88 4.39 2.45
C ASN A 132 3.03 3.95 1.56
N VAL A 133 3.72 4.91 0.95
CA VAL A 133 4.91 4.67 0.13
C VAL A 133 6.10 5.42 0.71
N ARG A 134 7.20 4.71 0.96
CA ARG A 134 8.47 5.33 1.35
C ARG A 134 9.14 5.97 0.14
N ARG A 135 9.71 7.16 0.30
CA ARG A 135 10.44 7.89 -0.73
C ARG A 135 11.96 7.70 -0.59
N PRO A 136 12.73 7.75 -1.70
CA PRO A 136 12.27 7.79 -3.09
C PRO A 136 11.67 6.44 -3.53
N SER A 137 10.71 6.47 -4.48
CA SER A 137 10.09 5.25 -5.03
C SER A 137 9.74 5.43 -6.50
N GLU A 138 10.23 4.51 -7.34
CA GLU A 138 9.87 4.46 -8.76
C GLU A 138 8.39 4.12 -8.96
N THR A 139 7.85 3.24 -8.12
CA THR A 139 6.42 2.91 -8.16
C THR A 139 5.58 4.15 -7.81
N LEU A 140 6.01 4.99 -6.86
CA LEU A 140 5.33 6.27 -6.60
C LEU A 140 5.36 7.20 -7.81
N ASN A 141 6.48 7.27 -8.53
CA ASN A 141 6.58 8.08 -9.75
C ASN A 141 5.64 7.54 -10.84
N ALA A 142 5.59 6.22 -11.04
CA ALA A 142 4.68 5.58 -11.98
C ALA A 142 3.20 5.83 -11.62
N LEU A 143 2.85 5.77 -10.33
CA LEU A 143 1.51 6.10 -9.84
C LEU A 143 1.13 7.54 -10.19
N LEU A 144 2.03 8.49 -9.90
CA LEU A 144 1.79 9.91 -10.17
C LEU A 144 1.66 10.21 -11.67
N ALA A 145 2.45 9.52 -12.51
CA ALA A 145 2.47 9.73 -13.94
C ALA A 145 1.27 9.07 -14.66
N SER A 146 0.93 7.82 -14.33
CA SER A 146 -0.17 7.09 -14.98
C SER A 146 -1.54 7.37 -14.37
N ARG A 147 -1.59 7.77 -13.10
CA ARG A 147 -2.82 8.02 -12.34
C ARG A 147 -3.75 6.79 -12.20
N ARG A 148 -3.31 5.62 -12.66
CA ARG A 148 -4.06 4.36 -12.64
C ARG A 148 -3.15 3.24 -12.16
N PHE A 149 -3.69 2.34 -11.37
CA PHE A 149 -2.91 1.27 -10.78
C PHE A 149 -3.78 0.10 -10.35
N LEU A 150 -3.14 -1.03 -10.11
CA LEU A 150 -3.78 -2.22 -9.58
C LEU A 150 -3.33 -2.48 -8.16
N VAL A 151 -4.25 -3.03 -7.36
CA VAL A 151 -3.98 -3.55 -6.03
C VAL A 151 -4.29 -5.04 -6.04
N HIS A 152 -3.27 -5.87 -5.88
CA HIS A 152 -3.41 -7.32 -5.82
C HIS A 152 -3.37 -7.76 -4.37
N LEU A 153 -4.48 -8.29 -3.86
CA LEU A 153 -4.48 -8.94 -2.56
C LEU A 153 -4.06 -10.38 -2.76
N LEU A 154 -3.24 -10.89 -1.84
CA LEU A 154 -2.58 -12.18 -2.03
C LEU A 154 -3.31 -13.29 -1.28
N ALA A 155 -3.46 -14.44 -1.92
CA ALA A 155 -3.90 -15.65 -1.24
C ALA A 155 -2.83 -16.10 -0.22
N PRO A 156 -3.20 -16.82 0.85
CA PRO A 156 -2.29 -17.21 1.91
C PRO A 156 -1.49 -18.46 1.50
N GLY A 157 -0.49 -18.29 0.64
CA GLY A 157 0.31 -19.38 0.07
C GLY A 157 1.83 -19.13 0.10
N PRO A 158 2.68 -20.18 0.03
CA PRO A 158 4.13 -20.02 -0.01
C PRO A 158 4.63 -19.24 -1.25
N ALA A 159 3.99 -19.46 -2.40
CA ALA A 159 4.34 -18.79 -3.65
C ALA A 159 4.05 -17.29 -3.59
N THR A 160 2.84 -16.90 -3.17
CA THR A 160 2.44 -15.50 -3.00
C THR A 160 3.23 -14.80 -1.87
N ALA A 161 3.59 -15.51 -0.79
CA ALA A 161 4.49 -14.99 0.25
C ALA A 161 5.91 -14.74 -0.26
N THR A 162 6.40 -15.54 -1.20
CA THR A 162 7.69 -15.32 -1.87
C THR A 162 7.59 -14.12 -2.82
N LEU A 163 6.53 -14.05 -3.61
CA LEU A 163 6.21 -12.91 -4.47
C LEU A 163 6.15 -11.58 -3.69
N ALA A 164 5.42 -11.54 -2.57
CA ALA A 164 5.35 -10.39 -1.69
C ALA A 164 6.74 -9.96 -1.17
N ARG A 165 7.60 -10.92 -0.85
CA ARG A 165 8.96 -10.64 -0.38
C ARG A 165 9.82 -10.03 -1.48
N ASP A 166 9.66 -10.53 -2.69
CA ASP A 166 10.39 -10.07 -3.85
C ASP A 166 10.01 -8.64 -4.24
N PHE A 167 8.72 -8.31 -4.23
CA PHE A 167 8.22 -6.95 -4.44
C PHE A 167 8.53 -5.98 -3.26
N SER A 168 9.00 -6.48 -2.11
CA SER A 168 9.44 -5.63 -0.99
C SER A 168 10.89 -5.14 -1.12
N LYS A 169 11.69 -5.74 -2.02
CA LYS A 169 13.11 -5.43 -2.22
C LYS A 169 13.35 -4.31 -3.25
N GLY A 170 12.29 -3.83 -3.91
CA GLY A 170 12.37 -2.79 -4.94
C GLY A 170 12.69 -3.35 -6.34
N ASN A 171 13.21 -2.49 -7.21
CA ASN A 171 13.20 -2.70 -8.67
C ASN A 171 14.13 -3.84 -9.16
N ALA A 172 15.16 -4.20 -8.40
CA ALA A 172 16.10 -5.27 -8.79
C ALA A 172 15.39 -6.62 -9.02
N THR A 173 14.32 -6.90 -8.27
CA THR A 173 13.57 -8.14 -8.42
C THR A 173 12.53 -8.07 -9.56
N LEU A 174 12.06 -6.87 -9.90
CA LEU A 174 11.21 -6.66 -11.08
C LEU A 174 11.97 -6.99 -12.37
N THR A 175 13.25 -6.61 -12.47
CA THR A 175 14.08 -6.95 -13.64
C THR A 175 14.23 -8.45 -13.83
N ALA A 176 14.41 -9.22 -12.75
CA ALA A 176 14.50 -10.68 -12.81
C ALA A 176 13.18 -11.30 -13.27
N MET A 177 12.04 -10.79 -12.77
CA MET A 177 10.70 -11.23 -13.18
C MET A 177 10.41 -10.92 -14.65
N LEU A 178 10.74 -9.71 -15.10
CA LEU A 178 10.62 -9.29 -16.50
C LEU A 178 11.53 -10.12 -17.43
N SER A 179 12.64 -10.63 -16.92
CA SER A 179 13.53 -11.55 -17.62
C SER A 179 13.04 -13.00 -17.61
N GLY A 180 11.82 -13.25 -17.12
CA GLY A 180 11.19 -14.57 -17.15
C GLY A 180 11.59 -15.49 -15.98
N HIS A 181 12.29 -15.01 -14.96
CA HIS A 181 12.55 -15.80 -13.76
C HIS A 181 11.35 -15.79 -12.78
N GLY A 182 11.18 -16.87 -12.03
CA GLY A 182 10.11 -17.03 -11.05
C GLY A 182 8.78 -17.56 -11.61
N GLU A 183 7.84 -17.85 -10.72
CA GLU A 183 6.54 -18.47 -11.03
C GLU A 183 5.49 -17.50 -11.57
N PHE A 184 5.72 -16.19 -11.40
CA PHE A 184 4.77 -15.14 -11.75
C PHE A 184 5.31 -14.25 -12.86
N GLU A 185 4.42 -13.60 -13.59
CA GLU A 185 4.74 -12.60 -14.61
C GLU A 185 3.73 -11.45 -14.64
N PHE A 186 4.11 -10.37 -15.30
CA PHE A 186 3.18 -9.31 -15.67
C PHE A 186 2.43 -9.67 -16.96
N ALA A 187 1.11 -9.48 -16.95
CA ALA A 187 0.32 -9.33 -18.16
C ALA A 187 -0.03 -7.86 -18.39
N ALA A 188 -0.26 -7.54 -19.66
CA ALA A 188 -0.95 -6.32 -20.04
C ALA A 188 -2.45 -6.53 -19.88
N LEU A 189 -3.05 -5.85 -18.90
CA LEU A 189 -4.50 -5.71 -18.82
C LEU A 189 -4.92 -4.56 -19.73
N ASP A 190 -5.64 -4.89 -20.80
CA ASP A 190 -6.10 -3.91 -21.78
C ASP A 190 -7.03 -2.88 -21.13
N ALA A 191 -6.70 -1.61 -21.39
CA ALA A 191 -7.40 -0.45 -20.87
C ALA A 191 -8.02 0.40 -21.99
N GLY A 192 -8.31 -0.21 -23.14
CA GLY A 192 -8.76 0.51 -24.33
C GLY A 192 -7.63 1.36 -24.93
N ASN A 193 -7.81 2.68 -24.97
CA ASN A 193 -6.88 3.61 -25.63
C ASN A 193 -5.68 4.04 -24.77
N GLU A 194 -5.63 3.63 -23.51
CA GLU A 194 -4.55 3.97 -22.60
C GLU A 194 -3.48 2.87 -22.55
N ARG A 195 -2.31 3.19 -21.98
CA ARG A 195 -1.29 2.16 -21.73
C ARG A 195 -1.88 1.05 -20.84
N PRO A 196 -1.54 -0.22 -21.10
CA PRO A 196 -2.08 -1.34 -20.34
C PRO A 196 -1.61 -1.27 -18.88
N LEU A 197 -2.45 -1.81 -17.99
CA LEU A 197 -2.12 -1.94 -16.58
C LEU A 197 -1.38 -3.27 -16.33
N PRO A 198 -0.39 -3.29 -15.42
CA PRO A 198 0.39 -4.49 -15.17
C PRO A 198 -0.32 -5.40 -14.17
N ILE A 199 -1.08 -6.38 -14.67
CA ILE A 199 -1.72 -7.40 -13.83
C ILE A 199 -0.75 -8.55 -13.57
N LEU A 200 -0.69 -9.04 -12.34
CA LEU A 200 0.13 -10.18 -11.97
C LEU A 200 -0.63 -11.49 -12.18
N ARG A 201 0.03 -12.48 -12.77
CA ARG A 201 -0.51 -13.84 -12.92
C ARG A 201 0.56 -14.89 -12.80
N ARG A 202 0.17 -16.11 -12.47
CA ARG A 202 1.05 -17.28 -12.46
C ARG A 202 1.31 -17.77 -13.88
N LYS A 203 2.57 -18.10 -14.19
CA LYS A 203 2.96 -18.64 -15.50
C LYS A 203 2.33 -20.00 -15.72
N GLY A 204 1.75 -20.21 -16.90
CA GLY A 204 1.17 -21.49 -17.30
C GLY A 204 -0.09 -21.92 -16.53
N SER A 205 -0.58 -21.10 -15.59
CA SER A 205 -1.89 -21.28 -14.95
C SER A 205 -2.92 -20.40 -15.65
N GLY A 206 -4.05 -20.99 -16.05
CA GLY A 206 -5.20 -20.22 -16.52
C GLY A 206 -6.03 -19.61 -15.37
N ASP A 207 -5.81 -20.07 -14.14
CA ASP A 207 -6.54 -19.62 -12.96
C ASP A 207 -5.67 -18.69 -12.11
N SER A 208 -5.89 -17.38 -12.24
CA SER A 208 -5.21 -16.34 -11.46
C SER A 208 -5.90 -16.09 -10.11
N ASN A 209 -7.18 -16.48 -9.99
CA ASN A 209 -8.02 -16.23 -8.81
C ASN A 209 -7.51 -17.00 -7.57
N ALA A 210 -6.86 -18.14 -7.78
CA ALA A 210 -6.25 -18.92 -6.69
C ALA A 210 -5.09 -18.20 -5.99
N ASP A 211 -4.33 -17.36 -6.69
CA ASP A 211 -3.20 -16.62 -6.13
C ASP A 211 -3.58 -15.21 -5.69
N PHE A 212 -4.58 -14.62 -6.35
CA PHE A 212 -5.06 -13.26 -6.11
C PHE A 212 -6.57 -13.30 -5.86
N PRO A 213 -7.03 -13.48 -4.60
CA PRO A 213 -8.46 -13.61 -4.28
C PRO A 213 -9.31 -12.46 -4.80
N PHE A 214 -8.71 -11.27 -4.93
CA PHE A 214 -9.26 -10.18 -5.72
C PHE A 214 -8.18 -9.17 -6.12
N VAL A 215 -8.44 -8.50 -7.25
CA VAL A 215 -7.61 -7.42 -7.78
C VAL A 215 -8.47 -6.18 -7.99
N LEU A 216 -8.04 -5.05 -7.44
CA LEU A 216 -8.75 -3.77 -7.56
C LEU A 216 -8.08 -2.91 -8.63
N GLU A 217 -8.86 -2.40 -9.57
CA GLU A 217 -8.44 -1.30 -10.44
C GLU A 217 -8.75 0.03 -9.77
N CYS A 218 -7.74 0.88 -9.64
CA CYS A 218 -7.82 2.14 -8.92
C CYS A 218 -7.37 3.33 -9.77
N THR A 219 -8.01 4.47 -9.56
CA THR A 219 -7.53 5.78 -10.01
C THR A 219 -6.96 6.55 -8.83
N LEU A 220 -5.74 7.07 -9.00
CA LEU A 220 -5.03 7.83 -7.97
C LEU A 220 -5.77 9.14 -7.67
N HIS A 221 -5.95 9.48 -6.40
CA HIS A 221 -6.49 10.78 -6.01
C HIS A 221 -5.46 11.89 -6.35
N PRO A 222 -5.88 13.12 -6.73
CA PRO A 222 -4.93 14.21 -6.99
C PRO A 222 -4.18 14.64 -5.73
N GLU A 223 -4.82 14.50 -4.57
CA GLU A 223 -4.24 14.81 -3.27
C GLU A 223 -3.43 13.63 -2.76
N LYS A 224 -2.22 13.94 -2.26
CA LYS A 224 -1.40 13.03 -1.46
C LYS A 224 -0.87 13.79 -0.26
N ILE A 225 -0.63 13.07 0.83
CA ILE A 225 -0.11 13.67 2.05
C ILE A 225 1.33 13.20 2.24
N ASP A 226 2.27 14.13 2.18
CA ASP A 226 3.69 13.86 2.40
C ASP A 226 4.01 14.02 3.89
N VAL A 227 4.46 12.93 4.54
CA VAL A 227 4.84 12.90 5.95
C VAL A 227 6.28 12.42 6.06
N HIS A 228 7.21 13.34 6.33
CA HIS A 228 8.66 13.07 6.39
C HIS A 228 9.17 12.30 5.15
N ASP A 229 9.60 11.05 5.31
CA ASP A 229 10.09 10.19 4.23
C ASP A 229 9.00 9.31 3.58
N HIS A 230 7.75 9.45 3.99
CA HIS A 230 6.61 8.70 3.43
C HIS A 230 5.62 9.62 2.70
N SER A 231 4.85 9.02 1.80
CA SER A 231 3.67 9.62 1.16
C SER A 231 2.48 8.71 1.43
N ILE A 232 1.39 9.28 1.95
CA ILE A 232 0.09 8.62 2.06
C ILE A 232 -0.62 8.82 0.72
N VAL A 233 -0.89 7.71 0.06
CA VAL A 233 -1.53 7.65 -1.25
C VAL A 233 -2.98 7.25 -1.07
N LEU A 234 -3.88 7.97 -1.75
CA LEU A 234 -5.31 7.67 -1.83
C LEU A 234 -5.65 7.22 -3.25
N GLY A 235 -6.49 6.21 -3.38
CA GLY A 235 -7.01 5.75 -4.66
C GLY A 235 -8.49 5.43 -4.59
N THR A 236 -9.24 5.89 -5.59
CA THR A 236 -10.63 5.51 -5.77
C THR A 236 -10.68 4.19 -6.53
N VAL A 237 -11.38 3.20 -5.98
CA VAL A 237 -11.58 1.91 -6.63
C VAL A 237 -12.62 2.08 -7.74
N VAL A 238 -12.26 1.71 -8.96
CA VAL A 238 -13.10 1.81 -10.16
C VAL A 238 -13.87 0.51 -10.39
N ARG A 239 -13.19 -0.63 -10.26
CA ARG A 239 -13.79 -1.96 -10.38
C ARG A 239 -12.91 -3.04 -9.75
N THR A 240 -13.50 -4.21 -9.53
CA THR A 240 -12.83 -5.47 -9.19
C THR A 240 -12.58 -6.25 -10.49
N ILE A 241 -11.33 -6.61 -10.77
CA ILE A 241 -10.95 -7.38 -11.98
C ILE A 241 -11.06 -8.88 -11.72
N GLU A 242 -10.54 -9.30 -10.59
CA GLU A 242 -10.70 -10.65 -10.05
C GLU A 242 -11.43 -10.52 -8.71
N GLY A 243 -12.30 -11.46 -8.41
CA GLY A 243 -13.05 -11.49 -7.16
C GLY A 243 -13.89 -12.77 -7.06
N PRO A 244 -14.49 -13.02 -5.88
CA PRO A 244 -15.51 -14.06 -5.75
C PRO A 244 -16.65 -13.73 -6.73
N GLU A 245 -16.82 -14.57 -7.76
CA GLU A 245 -17.99 -14.52 -8.63
C GLU A 245 -19.26 -14.55 -7.75
N PRO A 246 -20.24 -13.65 -7.94
CA PRO A 246 -21.53 -13.77 -7.30
C PRO A 246 -22.19 -15.05 -7.82
N GLU A 247 -22.36 -16.04 -6.96
CA GLU A 247 -22.74 -17.40 -7.36
C GLU A 247 -23.99 -17.44 -8.26
N ALA A 248 -23.85 -18.04 -9.44
CA ALA A 248 -24.98 -18.66 -10.11
C ALA A 248 -25.38 -19.89 -9.27
N SER A 249 -26.52 -19.80 -8.61
CA SER A 249 -27.12 -20.86 -7.78
C SER A 249 -27.27 -22.18 -8.57
N GLY A 250 -26.32 -23.10 -8.40
CA GLY A 250 -26.42 -24.50 -8.79
C GLY A 250 -26.61 -25.40 -7.55
N PRO A 251 -27.30 -26.55 -7.66
CA PRO A 251 -27.74 -27.32 -6.49
C PRO A 251 -26.67 -28.20 -5.83
N GLU A 252 -25.39 -28.13 -6.23
CA GLU A 252 -24.34 -28.98 -5.67
C GLU A 252 -23.07 -28.17 -5.35
N GLY A 253 -22.82 -27.96 -4.05
CA GLY A 253 -21.60 -27.37 -3.51
C GLY A 253 -21.77 -25.96 -2.96
N ARG A 254 -22.32 -25.81 -1.75
CA ARG A 254 -22.19 -24.55 -0.99
C ARG A 254 -20.71 -24.30 -0.74
N VAL A 255 -20.09 -23.37 -1.46
CA VAL A 255 -18.77 -22.88 -1.08
C VAL A 255 -18.96 -22.09 0.21
N ASP A 256 -18.27 -22.50 1.27
CA ASP A 256 -18.35 -21.82 2.56
C ASP A 256 -17.77 -20.40 2.43
N GLU A 257 -18.66 -19.39 2.45
CA GLU A 257 -18.31 -17.96 2.34
C GLU A 257 -17.41 -17.52 3.49
N HIS A 258 -17.51 -18.17 4.65
CA HIS A 258 -16.74 -17.87 5.85
C HIS A 258 -15.47 -18.73 5.97
N SER A 259 -15.15 -19.53 4.96
CA SER A 259 -13.94 -20.36 5.00
C SER A 259 -12.68 -19.49 5.16
N PRO A 260 -11.80 -19.79 6.14
CA PRO A 260 -10.55 -19.07 6.34
C PRO A 260 -9.59 -19.21 5.14
N ASP A 261 -9.83 -20.16 4.24
CA ASP A 261 -9.07 -20.33 3.00
C ASP A 261 -9.30 -19.18 2.01
N ARG A 262 -10.42 -18.44 2.15
CA ARG A 262 -10.73 -17.26 1.32
C ARG A 262 -10.06 -15.98 1.84
N LEU A 263 -9.46 -16.02 3.02
CA LEU A 263 -8.83 -14.84 3.64
C LEU A 263 -7.46 -14.57 3.05
N CYS A 264 -7.10 -13.29 2.91
CA CYS A 264 -5.83 -12.90 2.33
C CYS A 264 -4.63 -13.16 3.24
N LEU A 265 -3.44 -13.19 2.64
CA LEU A 265 -2.15 -13.25 3.31
C LEU A 265 -1.98 -12.10 4.29
N ALA A 266 -1.64 -12.43 5.54
CA ALA A 266 -1.33 -11.45 6.57
C ALA A 266 0.17 -11.37 6.85
N TYR A 267 0.66 -10.18 7.22
CA TYR A 267 2.02 -9.97 7.68
C TYR A 267 2.03 -9.52 9.14
N ALA A 268 2.73 -10.28 9.98
CA ALA A 268 2.93 -9.99 11.39
C ALA A 268 4.22 -10.63 11.89
N ASN A 269 4.87 -10.00 12.86
CA ASN A 269 6.08 -10.49 13.51
C ASN A 269 7.17 -10.91 12.51
N THR A 270 7.37 -10.08 11.47
CA THR A 270 8.32 -10.31 10.38
C THR A 270 8.09 -11.58 9.56
N LYS A 271 6.89 -12.17 9.66
CA LYS A 271 6.50 -13.41 9.00
C LYS A 271 5.17 -13.23 8.26
N PHE A 272 4.96 -14.09 7.28
CA PHE A 272 3.68 -14.22 6.59
C PHE A 272 2.83 -15.28 7.30
N TRP A 273 1.54 -15.01 7.37
CA TRP A 273 0.57 -15.85 8.07
C TRP A 273 -0.62 -16.11 7.16
N LYS A 274 -1.12 -17.34 7.24
CA LYS A 274 -2.51 -17.65 6.89
C LYS A 274 -3.36 -17.34 8.11
N MET A 275 -4.54 -16.75 7.91
CA MET A 275 -5.44 -16.47 9.02
C MET A 275 -5.84 -17.77 9.72
N GLY A 276 -5.92 -17.73 11.05
CA GLY A 276 -6.32 -18.87 11.86
C GLY A 276 -7.81 -19.20 11.73
N GLY A 277 -8.27 -20.17 12.53
CA GLY A 277 -9.70 -20.46 12.65
C GLY A 277 -10.48 -19.35 13.33
N GLU A 278 -11.80 -19.36 13.11
CA GLU A 278 -12.77 -18.56 13.85
C GLU A 278 -12.77 -18.94 15.34
N ILE A 279 -13.07 -17.98 16.23
CA ILE A 279 -13.14 -18.16 17.69
C ILE A 279 -14.59 -18.11 18.15
#